data_AF-A0A7Y2K8S3-F1
#
_entry.id   AF-A0A7Y2K8S3-F1
#
_cell.length_a   1.000
_cell.length_b   1.000
_cell.length_c   1.000
_cell.angle_alpha   90.00
_cell.angle_beta   90.00
_cell.angle_gamma   90.00
#
_symmetry.space_group_name_H-M   'P 1'
#
loop_
_entity.id
_entity.type
_entity.pdbx_description
1 polymer ?
#
loop_
_entity_poly.entity_id
_entity_poly.type
_entity_poly.pdbx_seq_one_letter_code
_entity_poly.pdbx_strand_id
1 'polypeptide(L)'
;MSLATISFWEESYNSYGIPNTVHSYLISVFVNQIIGRGDKIVKIVPLTDGAPNLESQHPFVVRNTTAEKALLKAFKILLEMPALQGMRNHKSIMRNKDKELRLIQN
;
A
#
# COMPACT_ATOMS: atom_id res chain seq x y z
N MET A 1 10.80 7.03 4.94
CA MET A 1 9.59 6.66 4.18
C MET A 1 9.48 5.14 4.19
N SER A 2 8.27 4.59 4.29
CA SER A 2 8.05 3.14 4.16
C SER A 2 7.09 2.88 3.01
N LEU A 3 7.43 1.95 2.14
CA LEU A 3 6.61 1.54 1.02
C LEU A 3 6.18 0.09 1.22
N ALA A 4 5.02 -0.27 0.72
CA ALA A 4 4.59 -1.64 0.64
C ALA A 4 3.75 -1.86 -0.60
N THR A 5 3.72 -3.09 -1.08
CA THR A 5 2.74 -3.52 -2.07
C THR A 5 1.87 -4.62 -1.48
N ILE A 6 0.64 -4.71 -1.95
CA ILE A 6 -0.21 -5.86 -1.75
C ILE A 6 -0.86 -6.21 -3.08
N SER A 7 -0.80 -7.50 -3.41
CA SER A 7 -1.42 -8.06 -4.61
C SER A 7 -2.51 -9.03 -4.19
N PHE A 8 -3.63 -9.00 -4.90
CA PHE A 8 -4.77 -9.87 -4.77
C PHE A 8 -4.98 -10.62 -6.08
N TRP A 9 -5.35 -11.90 -6.04
CA TRP A 9 -5.65 -12.67 -7.24
C TRP A 9 -6.69 -13.77 -7.01
N GLU A 10 -7.39 -14.11 -8.09
CA GLU A 10 -8.34 -15.22 -8.11
C GLU A 10 -7.63 -16.58 -8.20
N GLU A 11 -8.32 -17.64 -7.77
CA GLU A 11 -7.87 -19.02 -8.00
C GLU A 11 -8.20 -19.54 -9.41
N SER A 12 -8.82 -18.71 -10.25
CA SER A 12 -9.05 -19.02 -11.66
C SER A 12 -7.80 -18.68 -12.47
N TYR A 13 -7.26 -19.65 -13.20
CA TYR A 13 -6.06 -19.49 -14.01
C TYR A 13 -6.38 -19.69 -15.50
N ASN A 14 -5.67 -18.99 -16.36
CA ASN A 14 -5.72 -19.23 -17.79
C ASN A 14 -4.91 -20.50 -18.18
N SER A 15 -4.91 -20.83 -19.47
CA SER A 15 -4.18 -21.99 -20.02
C SER A 15 -2.66 -21.95 -19.79
N TYR A 16 -2.11 -20.80 -19.38
CA TYR A 16 -0.69 -20.61 -19.08
C TYR A 16 -0.38 -20.63 -17.58
N GLY A 17 -1.37 -20.90 -16.72
CA GLY A 17 -1.19 -20.91 -15.26
C GLY A 17 -1.06 -19.52 -14.64
N ILE A 18 -1.53 -18.47 -15.32
CA ILE A 18 -1.55 -17.09 -14.82
C ILE A 18 -2.95 -16.80 -14.28
N PRO A 19 -3.09 -16.20 -13.08
CA PRO A 19 -4.41 -15.82 -12.57
C PRO A 19 -5.14 -14.90 -13.55
N ASN A 20 -6.43 -15.16 -13.79
CA ASN A 20 -7.23 -14.36 -14.72
C ASN A 20 -7.44 -12.93 -14.23
N THR A 21 -7.50 -12.74 -12.91
CA THR A 21 -7.69 -11.44 -12.27
C THR A 21 -6.58 -11.20 -11.25
N VAL A 22 -5.88 -10.07 -11.39
CA VAL A 22 -4.87 -9.61 -10.43
C VAL A 22 -5.05 -8.12 -10.13
N HIS A 23 -5.17 -7.79 -8.85
CA HIS A 23 -5.25 -6.42 -8.36
C HIS A 23 -4.07 -6.10 -7.46
N SER A 24 -3.25 -5.12 -7.84
CA SER A 24 -2.09 -4.70 -7.04
C SER A 24 -2.25 -3.26 -6.57
N TYR A 25 -1.76 -2.99 -5.36
CA TYR A 25 -1.79 -1.68 -4.74
C TYR A 25 -0.42 -1.32 -4.18
N LEU A 26 0.00 -0.07 -4.37
CA LEU A 26 1.14 0.56 -3.71
C LEU A 26 0.64 1.34 -2.50
N ILE A 27 1.22 1.06 -1.35
CA ILE A 27 0.97 1.75 -0.09
C ILE A 27 2.22 2.55 0.25
N SER A 28 2.05 3.85 0.41
CA SER A 28 3.13 4.77 0.79
C SER A 28 2.84 5.40 2.14
N VAL A 29 3.82 5.29 3.06
CA VAL A 29 3.74 5.85 4.41
C VAL A 29 4.84 6.88 4.61
N PHE A 30 4.40 8.11 4.85
CA PHE A 30 5.25 9.28 5.06
C PHE A 30 5.11 9.79 6.49
N VAL A 31 6.18 10.37 7.03
CA VAL A 31 6.11 11.11 8.30
C VAL A 31 5.50 12.47 8.01
N ASN A 32 4.49 12.86 8.79
CA ASN A 32 3.98 14.22 8.73
C ASN A 32 4.85 15.13 9.60
N GLN A 33 5.74 15.91 8.99
CA GLN A 33 6.60 16.83 9.73
C GLN A 33 5.87 18.08 10.24
N ILE A 34 4.68 18.40 9.69
CA ILE A 34 3.91 19.61 9.99
C ILE A 34 3.04 19.43 11.24
N ILE A 35 2.42 18.25 11.40
CA ILE A 35 1.50 17.98 12.52
C ILE A 35 2.24 17.35 13.72
N GLY A 36 3.27 16.53 13.49
CA GLY A 36 4.11 15.98 14.54
C GLY A 36 4.82 14.69 14.13
N ARG A 37 6.02 14.45 14.67
CA ARG A 37 6.87 13.28 14.32
C ARG A 37 6.16 11.92 14.51
N GLY A 38 5.17 11.87 15.41
CA GLY A 38 4.35 10.69 15.67
C GLY A 38 3.35 10.37 14.55
N ASP A 39 2.93 11.34 13.75
CA ASP A 39 1.86 11.15 12.77
C ASP A 39 2.40 10.59 11.45
N LYS A 40 1.57 9.78 10.78
CA LYS A 40 1.89 9.16 9.50
C LYS A 40 0.80 9.48 8.48
N ILE A 41 1.20 9.95 7.31
CA ILE A 41 0.32 10.08 6.15
C ILE A 41 0.42 8.79 5.35
N VAL A 42 -0.72 8.19 5.06
CA VAL A 42 -0.83 6.95 4.30
C VAL A 42 -1.55 7.27 2.99
N LYS A 43 -0.95 6.84 1.88
CA LYS A 43 -1.57 6.88 0.55
C LYS A 43 -1.60 5.47 -0.03
N ILE A 44 -2.75 5.08 -0.58
CA ILE A 44 -2.95 3.80 -1.26
C ILE A 44 -3.24 4.10 -2.73
N VAL A 45 -2.52 3.46 -3.64
CA VAL A 45 -2.58 3.72 -5.08
C VAL A 45 -2.75 2.38 -5.81
N PRO A 46 -3.79 2.19 -6.63
CA PRO A 46 -3.88 1.01 -7.49
C PRO A 46 -2.75 1.00 -8.53
N LEU A 47 -2.21 -0.18 -8.80
CA LEU A 47 -1.09 -0.40 -9.74
C LEU A 47 -1.52 -1.15 -11.01
N THR A 48 -2.62 -1.90 -10.97
CA THR A 48 -3.13 -2.62 -12.13
C THR A 48 -4.40 -1.98 -12.66
N ASP A 49 -4.57 -2.03 -13.97
CA ASP A 49 -5.78 -1.56 -14.62
C ASP A 49 -6.99 -2.36 -14.15
N GLY A 50 -8.10 -1.65 -13.88
CA GLY A 50 -9.33 -2.26 -13.36
C GLY A 50 -9.28 -2.64 -11.88
N ALA A 51 -8.20 -2.32 -11.14
CA ALA A 51 -8.19 -2.50 -9.69
C ALA A 51 -9.31 -1.68 -9.01
N PRO A 52 -10.10 -2.28 -8.11
CA PRO A 52 -11.15 -1.58 -7.39
C PRO A 52 -10.63 -0.33 -6.68
N ASN A 53 -11.33 0.78 -6.85
CA ASN A 53 -11.00 2.03 -6.18
C ASN A 53 -11.39 1.97 -4.70
N LEU A 54 -10.59 2.61 -3.86
CA LEU A 54 -11.00 2.89 -2.48
C LEU A 54 -12.13 3.93 -2.49
N GLU A 55 -13.07 3.82 -1.54
CA GLU A 55 -14.14 4.82 -1.35
C GLU A 55 -13.59 6.25 -1.21
N SER A 56 -12.39 6.38 -0.64
CA SER A 56 -11.61 7.61 -0.63
C SER A 56 -10.21 7.36 -1.17
N GLN A 57 -9.89 8.00 -2.30
CA GLN A 57 -8.54 8.00 -2.86
C GLN A 57 -7.59 9.01 -2.19
N HIS A 58 -8.12 9.82 -1.26
CA HIS A 58 -7.32 10.82 -0.59
C HIS A 58 -6.37 10.18 0.43
N PRO A 59 -5.15 10.73 0.58
CA PRO A 59 -4.28 10.33 1.68
C PRO A 59 -4.97 10.56 3.03
N PHE A 60 -4.76 9.65 3.97
CA PHE A 60 -5.31 9.76 5.31
C PHE A 60 -4.20 9.78 6.37
N VAL A 61 -4.50 10.38 7.52
CA VAL A 61 -3.55 10.51 8.63
C VAL A 61 -3.83 9.44 9.68
N VAL A 62 -2.77 8.75 10.11
CA VAL A 62 -2.77 7.88 11.29
C VAL A 62 -1.93 8.56 12.36
N ARG A 63 -2.58 8.96 13.45
CA ARG A 63 -1.95 9.75 14.51
C ARG A 63 -1.11 8.89 15.45
N ASN A 64 -0.04 9.48 15.98
CA ASN A 64 0.83 8.93 17.02
C ASN A 64 1.16 7.44 16.84
N THR A 65 1.74 7.09 15.69
CA THR A 65 1.96 5.70 15.30
C THR A 65 3.31 5.47 14.62
N THR A 66 3.69 4.19 14.53
CA THR A 66 4.85 3.75 13.76
C THR A 66 4.48 3.54 12.29
N ALA A 67 5.47 3.59 11.41
CA ALA A 67 5.25 3.29 9.99
C ALA A 67 4.68 1.88 9.77
N GLU A 68 5.12 0.91 10.58
CA GLU A 68 4.63 -0.47 10.54
C GLU A 68 3.16 -0.58 10.93
N LYS A 69 2.74 0.06 12.02
CA LYS A 69 1.33 0.10 12.42
C LYS A 69 0.46 0.82 11.39
N ALA A 70 0.99 1.87 10.76
CA ALA A 70 0.30 2.57 9.67
C ALA A 70 0.14 1.68 8.42
N LEU A 71 1.17 0.92 8.06
CA LEU A 71 1.10 -0.08 6.97
C LEU A 71 0.08 -1.18 7.27
N LEU A 72 0.07 -1.72 8.49
CA LEU A 72 -0.92 -2.72 8.90
C LEU A 72 -2.35 -2.19 8.79
N LYS A 73 -2.58 -0.93 9.16
CA LYS A 73 -3.89 -0.28 8.98
C LYS A 73 -4.26 -0.17 7.49
N ALA A 74 -3.32 0.18 6.62
CA ALA A 74 -3.54 0.25 5.18
C ALA A 74 -3.88 -1.12 4.57
N PHE A 75 -3.16 -2.18 4.97
CA PHE A 75 -3.47 -3.54 4.54
C PHE A 75 -4.86 -3.98 5.00
N LYS A 76 -5.25 -3.63 6.24
CA LYS A 76 -6.57 -3.95 6.78
C LYS A 76 -7.68 -3.31 5.95
N ILE A 77 -7.53 -2.03 5.59
CA ILE A 77 -8.49 -1.33 4.71
C ILE A 77 -8.69 -2.09 3.40
N LEU A 78 -7.61 -2.52 2.74
CA LEU A 78 -7.69 -3.27 1.48
C LEU A 78 -8.30 -4.67 1.65
N LEU A 79 -8.00 -5.36 2.76
CA LEU A 79 -8.57 -6.69 3.06
C LEU A 79 -10.08 -6.63 3.38
N GLU A 80 -10.57 -5.50 3.86
CA GLU A 80 -11.98 -5.27 4.19
C GLU A 80 -12.80 -4.78 2.98
N MET A 81 -12.16 -4.54 1.83
CA MET A 81 -12.87 -4.15 0.61
C MET A 81 -13.74 -5.30 0.10
N PRO A 82 -15.06 -5.10 -0.10
CA PRO A 82 -15.95 -6.15 -0.60
C PRO A 82 -15.49 -6.75 -1.94
N ALA A 83 -14.97 -5.92 -2.83
CA ALA A 83 -14.48 -6.33 -4.15
C ALA A 83 -13.23 -7.22 -4.13
N LEU A 84 -12.50 -7.25 -3.01
CA LEU A 84 -11.27 -8.05 -2.84
C LEU A 84 -11.49 -9.26 -1.92
N GLN A 85 -12.71 -9.42 -1.40
CA GLN A 85 -13.04 -10.48 -0.46
C GLN A 85 -12.98 -11.85 -1.16
N GLY A 86 -12.35 -12.81 -0.50
CA GLY A 86 -12.19 -14.17 -1.03
C GLY A 86 -11.02 -14.35 -2.01
N MET A 87 -10.35 -13.27 -2.43
CA MET A 87 -9.13 -13.37 -3.23
C MET A 87 -7.93 -13.79 -2.38
N ARG A 88 -7.01 -14.57 -2.97
CA ARG A 88 -5.69 -14.79 -2.37
C ARG A 88 -4.92 -13.48 -2.36
N ASN A 89 -4.03 -13.28 -1.39
CA ASN A 89 -3.22 -12.07 -1.31
C ASN A 89 -1.78 -12.33 -0.89
N HIS A 90 -0.89 -11.43 -1.32
CA HIS A 90 0.51 -11.38 -0.94
C HIS A 90 0.91 -9.95 -0.59
N LYS A 91 1.59 -9.77 0.54
CA LYS A 91 2.04 -8.48 1.06
C LYS A 91 3.55 -8.41 1.01
N SER A 92 4.09 -7.35 0.43
CA SER A 92 5.54 -7.08 0.40
C SER A 92 5.81 -5.71 1.00
N ILE A 93 6.78 -5.60 1.90
CA ILE A 93 7.13 -4.34 2.57
C ILE A 93 8.55 -3.97 2.16
N MET A 94 8.70 -2.83 1.49
CA MET A 94 9.99 -2.24 1.14
C MET A 94 10.37 -1.19 2.18
N ARG A 95 11.39 -1.51 2.98
CA ARG A 95 12.00 -0.56 3.91
C ARG A 95 13.24 0.03 3.24
N ASN A 96 13.24 1.33 2.98
CA ASN A 96 14.46 1.99 2.54
C ASN A 96 15.41 2.07 3.75
N LYS A 97 16.47 1.26 3.75
CA LYS A 97 17.46 1.21 4.83
C LYS A 97 18.63 2.20 4.62
N ASP A 98 18.70 2.85 3.46
CA ASP A 98 19.83 3.71 3.12
C ASP A 98 19.60 5.20 3.39
N LYS A 99 20.64 5.73 4.03
CA LYS A 99 20.88 7.10 4.49
C LYS A 99 20.79 8.12 3.36
N GLU A 100 20.36 9.32 3.72
CA GLU A 100 20.62 10.60 3.05
C GLU A 100 20.83 10.51 1.53
N LEU A 101 19.76 10.76 0.77
CA LEU A 101 19.89 11.36 -0.55
C LEU A 101 20.62 12.70 -0.35
N ARG A 102 21.95 12.68 -0.41
CA ARG A 102 22.74 13.90 -0.57
C ARG A 102 22.31 14.48 -1.91
N LEU A 103 21.56 15.58 -1.84
CA LEU A 103 21.32 16.46 -2.97
C LEU A 103 22.67 16.84 -3.55
N ILE A 104 23.01 16.29 -4.72
CA ILE A 104 24.04 16.88 -5.58
C ILE A 104 23.37 18.11 -6.20
N GLN A 105 23.59 19.26 -5.57
CA GLN A 105 23.41 20.55 -6.23
C GLN A 105 24.69 20.84 -7.00
N ASN A 106 24.58 20.96 -8.32
CA ASN A 106 25.56 21.66 -9.15
C ASN A 106 25.14 23.12 -9.24
#